data_AF-A0A2P2I1F9-F1
#
_entry.id   AF-A0A2P2I1F9-F1
#
_cell.length_a   1.000
_cell.length_b   1.000
_cell.length_c   1.000
_cell.angle_alpha   90.00
_cell.angle_beta   90.00
_cell.angle_gamma   90.00
#
_symmetry.space_group_name_H-M   'P 1'
#
loop_
_entity.id
_entity.type
_entity.pdbx_description
1 polymer ?
#
loop_
_entity_poly.entity_id
_entity_poly.type
_entity_poly.pdbx_seq_one_letter_code
_entity_poly.pdbx_strand_id
1 'polypeptide(L)'
;PPTTSTSMSDYRDDRPTCKYGEKCYQKNTNHRSKFQHPSKKLDLPINDGGNIKKRKSEDECFSEDISTKHAKAEEVTPPPRKVSSPSDGLHISPAISPVLAAAGSSETKNEEPNQDGVSTTAAVFSSDEEELTADPPTIEESIKQKFLVDMPKDFYKFWEFCKNIKTSDPSSALSCCGIKLVGAYDVVAGKTLIPRTQSRYLCHWRYYYDPPELQTVLSCSKPGGHHIGYFRDSPTEDPVFLASMSQDKPGTITPVAGNIFDAVWLYCEEAVKTADPFKKTALVKLIKQLESGAEKHGFKFSTKAEVVRQRKRNVVCRSFHGAGIVVPVDKKTEVGYREIPETDASLRRMMQKVVDAKTEEARGAVFDDVEELMTNAQWATDEGDFGMGLELGMDLFINGSHLFHKSAQHLMTVAYCLLNRGQFSIILKAHLKNRRKGDKLSAFN
;
A
#
# COMPACT_ATOMS: atom_id res chain seq x y z
N PRO A 1 -44.70 58.05 -11.88
CA PRO A 1 -44.81 56.81 -11.04
C PRO A 1 -43.41 56.23 -10.80
N PRO A 2 -43.04 55.93 -9.55
CA PRO A 2 -41.68 56.07 -9.07
C PRO A 2 -40.78 54.86 -9.34
N THR A 3 -39.49 55.17 -9.44
CA THR A 3 -38.33 54.28 -9.42
C THR A 3 -38.15 53.63 -8.04
N THR A 4 -38.18 52.31 -7.97
CA THR A 4 -37.75 51.55 -6.79
C THR A 4 -36.39 50.92 -7.03
N SER A 5 -35.40 51.43 -6.31
CA SER A 5 -34.08 50.86 -6.11
C SER A 5 -34.17 49.56 -5.30
N THR A 6 -33.72 48.43 -5.86
CA THR A 6 -33.54 47.19 -5.13
C THR A 6 -32.23 47.24 -4.36
N SER A 7 -32.30 47.37 -3.04
CA SER A 7 -31.15 47.25 -2.13
C SER A 7 -30.60 45.82 -2.13
N MET A 8 -29.31 45.66 -2.43
CA MET A 8 -28.56 44.44 -2.13
C MET A 8 -28.57 44.22 -0.61
N SER A 9 -29.23 43.17 -0.15
CA SER A 9 -29.13 42.69 1.22
C SER A 9 -27.79 41.97 1.39
N ASP A 10 -26.91 42.52 2.22
CA ASP A 10 -25.73 41.83 2.76
C ASP A 10 -26.18 40.54 3.46
N TYR A 11 -25.97 39.39 2.81
CA TYR A 11 -26.08 38.10 3.47
C TYR A 11 -24.95 38.01 4.51
N ARG A 12 -25.30 38.26 5.77
CA ARG A 12 -24.43 37.94 6.90
C ARG A 12 -24.33 36.42 6.97
N ASP A 13 -23.14 35.91 6.70
CA ASP A 13 -22.82 34.53 6.97
C ASP A 13 -22.75 34.37 8.50
N ASP A 14 -23.63 33.56 9.08
CA ASP A 14 -23.78 33.38 10.54
C ASP A 14 -22.99 32.18 11.09
N ARG A 15 -22.18 31.52 10.23
CA ARG A 15 -21.41 30.34 10.63
C ARG A 15 -20.23 30.70 11.54
N PRO A 16 -19.81 29.85 12.48
CA PRO A 16 -18.60 30.10 13.25
C PRO A 16 -17.34 30.16 12.36
N THR A 17 -16.39 31.03 12.68
CA THR A 17 -15.11 31.12 11.97
C THR A 17 -14.27 29.87 12.21
N CYS A 18 -13.74 29.28 11.13
CA CYS A 18 -12.81 28.16 11.23
C CYS A 18 -11.55 28.59 12.00
N LYS A 19 -11.13 27.78 12.97
CA LYS A 19 -9.89 27.98 13.75
C LYS A 19 -8.65 28.21 12.86
N TYR A 20 -8.63 27.60 11.68
CA TYR A 20 -7.50 27.64 10.75
C TYR A 20 -7.64 28.71 9.65
N GLY A 21 -8.79 29.41 9.56
CA GLY A 21 -9.02 30.51 8.60
C GLY A 21 -8.61 30.16 7.18
N GLU A 22 -7.90 31.06 6.48
CA GLU A 22 -7.40 30.80 5.11
C GLU A 22 -6.45 29.61 4.99
N LYS A 23 -5.79 29.21 6.09
CA LYS A 23 -4.87 28.06 6.13
C LYS A 23 -5.58 26.75 6.43
N CYS A 24 -6.91 26.75 6.49
CA CYS A 24 -7.66 25.52 6.69
C CYS A 24 -7.43 24.55 5.52
N TYR A 25 -6.90 23.37 5.85
CA TYR A 25 -6.66 22.31 4.88
C TYR A 25 -7.96 21.58 4.48
N GLN A 26 -9.02 21.70 5.28
CA GLN A 26 -10.31 21.05 5.03
C GLN A 26 -11.12 21.83 3.99
N LYS A 27 -11.32 21.24 2.80
CA LYS A 27 -11.99 21.89 1.66
C LYS A 27 -13.34 21.28 1.28
N ASN A 28 -13.77 20.21 1.96
CA ASN A 28 -15.03 19.52 1.65
C ASN A 28 -16.26 20.42 1.88
N THR A 29 -17.36 20.11 1.19
CA THR A 29 -18.58 20.94 1.19
C THR A 29 -19.26 21.01 2.56
N ASN A 30 -19.17 19.95 3.38
CA ASN A 30 -19.75 19.90 4.73
C ASN A 30 -19.03 20.83 5.71
N HIS A 31 -17.69 20.82 5.72
CA HIS A 31 -16.89 21.75 6.52
C HIS A 31 -17.11 23.18 6.07
N ARG A 32 -17.05 23.41 4.75
CA ARG A 32 -17.30 24.73 4.17
C ARG A 32 -18.74 25.18 4.33
N SER A 33 -19.70 24.31 4.66
CA SER A 33 -21.09 24.68 4.99
C SER A 33 -21.29 24.98 6.47
N LYS A 34 -20.38 24.54 7.36
CA LYS A 34 -20.43 24.76 8.81
C LYS A 34 -19.51 25.86 9.32
N PHE A 35 -18.40 26.14 8.63
CA PHE A 35 -17.39 27.09 9.11
C PHE A 35 -16.98 28.13 8.06
N GLN A 36 -16.77 29.36 8.51
CA GLN A 36 -16.28 30.45 7.66
C GLN A 36 -14.77 30.47 7.55
N HIS A 37 -14.27 30.87 6.38
CA HIS A 37 -12.85 31.01 6.09
C HIS A 37 -12.59 32.42 5.57
N PRO A 38 -12.69 33.46 6.42
CA PRO A 38 -12.56 34.84 5.98
C PRO A 38 -11.13 35.11 5.52
N SER A 39 -11.00 35.56 4.28
CA SER A 39 -9.71 35.98 3.73
C SER A 39 -9.26 37.31 4.31
N LYS A 40 -7.98 37.46 4.68
CA LYS A 40 -7.45 38.78 5.04
C LYS A 40 -7.53 39.67 3.80
N LYS A 41 -8.53 40.56 3.73
CA LYS A 41 -8.62 41.61 2.72
C LYS A 41 -7.40 42.52 2.86
N LEU A 42 -6.42 42.33 1.97
CA LEU A 42 -5.56 43.43 1.52
C LEU A 42 -6.24 43.99 0.27
N ASP A 43 -6.71 45.23 0.36
CA ASP A 43 -7.19 45.98 -0.79
C ASP A 43 -6.07 46.12 -1.82
N LEU A 44 -6.36 45.83 -3.11
CA LEU A 44 -5.86 46.47 -4.36
C LEU A 44 -6.15 45.58 -5.60
N PRO A 45 -6.11 46.14 -6.84
CA PRO A 45 -7.23 46.09 -7.79
C PRO A 45 -7.22 44.92 -8.77
N ILE A 46 -8.39 44.76 -9.39
CA ILE A 46 -8.73 43.84 -10.49
C ILE A 46 -7.67 43.89 -11.60
N ASN A 47 -7.09 42.73 -11.92
CA ASN A 47 -6.57 42.48 -13.26
C ASN A 47 -6.91 41.06 -13.72
N ASP A 48 -7.28 41.00 -14.99
CA ASP A 48 -7.97 39.92 -15.66
C ASP A 48 -7.03 38.77 -16.08
N GLY A 49 -7.57 37.56 -16.21
CA GLY A 49 -6.99 36.45 -16.97
C GLY A 49 -5.79 35.69 -16.37
N GLY A 50 -6.03 34.50 -15.82
CA GLY A 50 -4.97 33.57 -15.42
C GLY A 50 -5.45 32.13 -15.22
N ASN A 51 -5.44 31.35 -16.30
CA ASN A 51 -5.82 29.94 -16.39
C ASN A 51 -4.98 29.06 -15.43
N ILE A 52 -5.58 28.46 -14.40
CA ILE A 52 -4.90 27.56 -13.47
C ILE A 52 -4.72 26.18 -14.12
N LYS A 53 -3.45 25.84 -14.40
CA LYS A 53 -3.03 24.56 -14.95
C LYS A 53 -3.38 23.41 -13.99
N LYS A 54 -4.14 22.44 -14.50
CA LYS A 54 -4.26 21.09 -13.95
C LYS A 54 -2.88 20.46 -13.75
N ARG A 55 -2.75 19.70 -12.66
CA ARG A 55 -1.61 18.86 -12.28
C ARG A 55 -1.06 18.09 -13.50
N LYS A 56 0.25 18.22 -13.74
CA LYS A 56 1.04 17.30 -14.56
C LYS A 56 2.00 16.62 -13.58
N SER A 57 1.73 15.36 -13.24
CA SER A 57 2.68 14.48 -12.58
C SER A 57 3.56 13.84 -13.64
N GLU A 58 4.84 13.66 -13.33
CA GLU A 58 5.82 13.00 -14.20
C GLU A 58 5.38 11.55 -14.46
N ASP A 59 5.06 11.27 -15.73
CA ASP A 59 4.71 9.95 -16.25
C ASP A 59 5.98 9.11 -16.42
N GLU A 60 6.28 8.22 -15.47
CA GLU A 60 7.24 7.12 -15.71
C GLU A 60 6.72 5.75 -15.20
N CYS A 61 5.46 5.46 -15.51
CA CYS A 61 4.96 4.08 -15.60
C CYS A 61 3.91 3.88 -16.72
N PHE A 62 3.68 4.94 -17.52
CA PHE A 62 2.74 4.99 -18.64
C PHE A 62 3.40 5.76 -19.78
N SER A 63 4.27 5.12 -20.56
CA SER A 63 4.73 5.66 -21.84
C SER A 63 4.98 4.54 -22.83
N GLU A 64 4.37 4.66 -24.01
CA GLU A 64 4.65 3.88 -25.21
C GLU A 64 5.98 4.33 -25.83
N ASP A 65 6.76 3.39 -26.35
CA ASP A 65 8.02 3.60 -27.05
C ASP A 65 7.85 4.47 -28.32
N ILE A 66 8.80 5.39 -28.58
CA ILE A 66 9.46 5.63 -29.88
C ILE A 66 10.74 6.48 -29.68
N SER A 67 11.78 6.05 -30.39
CA SER A 67 13.19 6.45 -30.38
C SER A 67 13.51 7.83 -31.00
N THR A 68 14.46 8.60 -30.44
CA THR A 68 15.81 8.92 -31.02
C THR A 68 16.55 10.13 -30.37
N LYS A 69 17.78 9.85 -29.90
CA LYS A 69 19.06 10.62 -29.96
C LYS A 69 19.30 11.98 -29.25
N HIS A 70 20.31 11.91 -28.34
CA HIS A 70 21.43 12.83 -28.03
C HIS A 70 21.19 14.30 -27.61
N ALA A 71 21.59 14.69 -26.39
CA ALA A 71 22.93 15.25 -26.09
C ALA A 71 23.05 15.91 -24.68
N LYS A 72 24.14 15.54 -24.00
CA LYS A 72 25.05 16.28 -23.08
C LYS A 72 24.53 17.09 -21.88
N ALA A 73 25.10 16.71 -20.74
CA ALA A 73 25.09 17.36 -19.43
C ALA A 73 25.96 18.63 -19.39
N GLU A 74 25.61 19.55 -18.49
CA GLU A 74 26.60 20.36 -17.78
C GLU A 74 26.10 20.79 -16.39
N GLU A 75 27.08 20.86 -15.51
CA GLU A 75 27.07 20.86 -14.04
C GLU A 75 27.34 22.29 -13.57
N VAL A 76 26.56 22.83 -12.63
CA VAL A 76 26.90 24.09 -11.95
C VAL A 76 26.56 24.00 -10.47
N THR A 77 27.60 24.04 -9.64
CA THR A 77 27.57 24.15 -8.17
C THR A 77 27.50 25.62 -7.72
N PRO A 78 27.10 25.91 -6.46
CA PRO A 78 26.63 27.24 -6.03
C PRO A 78 27.65 28.04 -5.22
N PRO A 79 27.48 29.37 -5.04
CA PRO A 79 28.20 30.16 -4.05
C PRO A 79 27.36 30.48 -2.78
N PRO A 80 27.98 30.97 -1.69
CA PRO A 80 27.70 30.51 -0.34
C PRO A 80 26.81 31.41 0.53
N ARG A 81 26.41 30.81 1.67
CA ARG A 81 25.74 31.37 2.84
C ARG A 81 26.34 32.70 3.33
N LYS A 82 25.47 33.61 3.78
CA LYS A 82 25.76 34.58 4.84
C LYS A 82 24.79 34.38 6.00
N VAL A 83 25.38 34.24 7.18
CA VAL A 83 24.76 34.13 8.50
C VAL A 83 24.60 35.55 9.06
N SER A 84 23.44 35.86 9.62
CA SER A 84 23.27 36.89 10.65
C SER A 84 21.92 36.73 11.35
N SER A 85 21.97 36.25 12.59
CA SER A 85 20.99 36.49 13.68
C SER A 85 21.46 37.71 14.48
N PRO A 86 20.59 38.46 15.20
CA PRO A 86 20.11 38.10 16.56
C PRO A 86 18.60 38.34 16.77
N SER A 87 17.89 37.41 17.42
CA SER A 87 17.34 37.44 18.80
C SER A 87 16.40 38.61 19.13
N ASP A 88 15.12 38.31 19.41
CA ASP A 88 14.50 38.47 20.73
C ASP A 88 13.01 38.12 20.73
N GLY A 89 12.54 37.44 21.78
CA GLY A 89 11.19 37.66 22.32
C GLY A 89 10.19 36.49 22.30
N LEU A 90 10.14 35.80 23.45
CA LEU A 90 8.94 35.38 24.19
C LEU A 90 8.21 34.07 23.82
N HIS A 91 8.61 33.05 24.57
CA HIS A 91 7.84 31.91 25.07
C HIS A 91 6.42 32.27 25.53
N ILE A 92 5.41 31.52 25.06
CA ILE A 92 4.34 30.92 25.88
C ILE A 92 3.90 29.61 25.21
N SER A 93 4.15 28.47 25.86
CA SER A 93 3.58 27.16 25.48
C SER A 93 2.74 26.65 26.66
N PRO A 94 1.49 26.20 26.47
CA PRO A 94 0.82 25.37 27.46
C PRO A 94 1.16 23.90 27.20
N ALA A 95 1.82 23.29 28.18
CA ALA A 95 2.01 21.85 28.28
C ALA A 95 0.66 21.16 28.49
N ILE A 96 0.40 20.08 27.75
CA ILE A 96 -0.60 19.08 28.10
C ILE A 96 0.09 17.72 28.02
N SER A 97 0.50 17.20 29.17
CA SER A 97 0.89 15.80 29.36
C SER A 97 -0.36 14.92 29.40
N PRO A 98 -0.35 13.72 28.77
CA PRO A 98 -1.33 12.69 29.07
C PRO A 98 -0.86 11.87 30.29
N VAL A 99 -1.70 11.85 31.32
CA VAL A 99 -1.56 10.99 32.50
C VAL A 99 -1.95 9.56 32.14
N LEU A 100 -1.00 8.63 32.27
CA LEU A 100 -1.25 7.20 32.43
C LEU A 100 -1.00 6.84 33.89
N ALA A 101 -2.02 6.32 34.57
CA ALA A 101 -1.90 5.74 35.90
C ALA A 101 -1.51 4.26 35.77
N ALA A 102 -0.50 3.87 36.54
CA ALA A 102 0.12 2.56 36.60
C ALA A 102 -0.48 1.67 37.70
N ALA A 103 -0.40 0.36 37.50
CA ALA A 103 -0.13 -0.67 38.51
C ALA A 103 0.12 -2.00 37.76
N GLY A 104 1.15 -2.80 38.00
CA GLY A 104 2.15 -2.81 39.05
C GLY A 104 3.39 -3.62 38.66
N SER A 105 4.42 -3.41 39.46
CA SER A 105 5.82 -3.82 39.37
C SER A 105 6.11 -5.31 39.60
N SER A 106 7.14 -5.82 38.94
CA SER A 106 8.19 -6.61 39.59
C SER A 106 9.51 -6.55 38.80
N GLU A 107 10.59 -6.41 39.56
CA GLU A 107 11.96 -6.11 39.17
C GLU A 107 12.70 -7.36 38.66
N THR A 108 13.71 -7.19 37.79
CA THR A 108 15.01 -7.89 37.91
C THR A 108 16.06 -7.29 36.97
N LYS A 109 17.32 -7.45 37.38
CA LYS A 109 18.51 -6.63 37.08
C LYS A 109 19.19 -6.95 35.74
N ASN A 110 19.91 -5.95 35.24
CA ASN A 110 20.86 -5.99 34.13
C ASN A 110 22.10 -6.85 34.45
N GLU A 111 22.59 -7.58 33.45
CA GLU A 111 24.02 -7.84 33.22
C GLU A 111 24.27 -8.07 31.71
N GLU A 112 25.34 -7.46 31.20
CA GLU A 112 25.75 -7.38 29.79
C GLU A 112 26.71 -8.52 29.37
N PRO A 113 27.10 -8.66 28.07
CA PRO A 113 27.11 -9.93 27.35
C PRO A 113 28.48 -10.59 27.21
N ASN A 114 28.50 -11.87 26.82
CA ASN A 114 29.69 -12.51 26.27
C ASN A 114 29.39 -13.27 24.96
N GLN A 115 30.38 -13.26 24.08
CA GLN A 115 30.34 -13.64 22.66
C GLN A 115 30.39 -15.15 22.38
N ASP A 116 30.10 -15.46 21.11
CA ASP A 116 30.42 -16.64 20.31
C ASP A 116 29.44 -17.83 20.29
N GLY A 117 28.84 -18.06 19.11
CA GLY A 117 28.12 -19.29 18.77
C GLY A 117 27.17 -19.14 17.58
N VAL A 118 27.63 -19.53 16.40
CA VAL A 118 26.81 -19.70 15.17
C VAL A 118 25.60 -20.59 15.45
N SER A 119 24.36 -20.08 15.27
CA SER A 119 23.21 -20.94 14.94
C SER A 119 21.99 -20.15 14.43
N THR A 120 21.62 -20.46 13.20
CA THR A 120 20.27 -20.56 12.62
C THR A 120 19.20 -19.55 13.07
N THR A 121 18.82 -18.67 12.15
CA THR A 121 17.67 -17.76 12.27
C THR A 121 16.34 -18.53 12.31
N ALA A 122 15.97 -19.06 13.48
CA ALA A 122 14.61 -19.48 13.77
C ALA A 122 13.79 -18.22 14.11
N ALA A 123 12.72 -17.99 13.37
CA ALA A 123 11.80 -16.88 13.63
C ALA A 123 11.19 -17.04 15.04
N VAL A 124 11.38 -16.03 15.89
CA VAL A 124 10.81 -16.00 17.24
C VAL A 124 9.32 -15.68 17.13
N PHE A 125 8.49 -16.72 17.04
CA PHE A 125 7.05 -16.59 17.22
C PHE A 125 6.76 -16.69 18.73
N SER A 126 6.10 -15.69 19.32
CA SER A 126 5.70 -15.79 20.74
C SER A 126 4.63 -16.86 20.90
N SER A 127 4.76 -17.65 21.96
CA SER A 127 4.03 -18.87 22.30
C SER A 127 2.54 -18.68 22.64
N ASP A 128 1.98 -17.50 22.40
CA ASP A 128 0.68 -17.09 22.94
C ASP A 128 -0.44 -17.09 21.89
N GLU A 129 -0.13 -17.43 20.63
CA GLU A 129 -1.18 -17.59 19.61
C GLU A 129 -1.87 -18.94 19.72
N GLU A 130 -3.20 -18.90 19.79
CA GLU A 130 -4.03 -20.10 19.74
C GLU A 130 -3.88 -20.82 18.40
N GLU A 131 -3.82 -22.15 18.48
CA GLU A 131 -3.80 -22.99 17.30
C GLU A 131 -5.17 -22.98 16.62
N LEU A 132 -5.18 -22.93 15.29
CA LEU A 132 -6.42 -22.96 14.52
C LEU A 132 -7.16 -24.28 14.76
N THR A 133 -8.48 -24.20 14.77
CA THR A 133 -9.34 -25.38 14.82
C THR A 133 -9.04 -26.34 13.66
N ALA A 134 -9.57 -27.55 13.73
CA ALA A 134 -9.50 -28.51 12.63
C ALA A 134 -9.95 -27.88 11.30
N ASP A 135 -9.37 -28.37 10.21
CA ASP A 135 -9.69 -27.88 8.87
C ASP A 135 -11.19 -28.05 8.58
N PRO A 136 -11.85 -27.00 8.07
CA PRO A 136 -13.20 -27.09 7.52
C PRO A 136 -13.30 -28.17 6.42
N PRO A 137 -14.52 -28.66 6.12
CA PRO A 137 -14.73 -29.77 5.19
C PRO A 137 -14.38 -29.40 3.73
N THR A 138 -14.55 -28.14 3.34
CA THR A 138 -14.25 -27.68 1.98
C THR A 138 -12.90 -26.98 1.93
N ILE A 139 -12.23 -27.06 0.77
CA ILE A 139 -10.93 -26.40 0.57
C ILE A 139 -11.09 -24.86 0.58
N GLU A 140 -12.24 -24.37 0.12
CA GLU A 140 -12.65 -22.97 0.13
C GLU A 140 -12.70 -22.41 1.55
N GLU A 141 -13.46 -23.05 2.44
CA GLU A 141 -13.56 -22.66 3.85
C GLU A 141 -12.21 -22.80 4.57
N SER A 142 -11.45 -23.86 4.23
CA SER A 142 -10.11 -24.10 4.78
C SER A 142 -9.12 -23.00 4.42
N ILE A 143 -9.14 -22.50 3.18
CA ILE A 143 -8.33 -21.35 2.76
C ILE A 143 -8.82 -20.08 3.42
N LYS A 144 -10.15 -19.84 3.45
CA LYS A 144 -10.74 -18.64 4.07
C LYS A 144 -10.38 -18.54 5.55
N GLN A 145 -10.42 -19.65 6.29
CA GLN A 145 -10.00 -19.68 7.69
C GLN A 145 -8.54 -19.24 7.84
N LYS A 146 -7.62 -19.79 7.03
CA LYS A 146 -6.17 -19.56 7.13
C LYS A 146 -5.71 -18.20 6.61
N PHE A 147 -6.37 -17.67 5.58
CA PHE A 147 -5.95 -16.45 4.87
C PHE A 147 -6.90 -15.27 5.03
N LEU A 148 -8.04 -15.47 5.70
CA LEU A 148 -9.09 -14.48 5.97
C LEU A 148 -9.81 -13.92 4.73
N VAL A 149 -9.61 -14.52 3.56
CA VAL A 149 -10.18 -14.09 2.29
C VAL A 149 -10.64 -15.28 1.46
N ASP A 150 -11.69 -15.07 0.66
CA ASP A 150 -12.11 -16.04 -0.35
C ASP A 150 -11.19 -15.95 -1.58
N MET A 151 -10.92 -17.10 -2.22
CA MET A 151 -10.17 -17.14 -3.48
C MET A 151 -11.13 -17.12 -4.67
N PRO A 152 -10.77 -16.43 -5.77
CA PRO A 152 -11.62 -16.36 -6.94
C PRO A 152 -11.69 -17.69 -7.70
N LYS A 153 -12.68 -17.83 -8.59
CA LYS A 153 -12.91 -19.09 -9.33
C LYS A 153 -11.72 -19.51 -10.20
N ASP A 154 -11.02 -18.54 -10.81
CA ASP A 154 -9.84 -18.79 -11.64
C ASP A 154 -8.69 -19.41 -10.85
N PHE A 155 -8.53 -19.09 -9.56
CA PHE A 155 -7.55 -19.74 -8.68
C PHE A 155 -7.72 -21.28 -8.66
N TYR A 156 -8.95 -21.75 -8.42
CA TYR A 156 -9.24 -23.19 -8.34
C TYR A 156 -9.16 -23.87 -9.71
N LYS A 157 -9.66 -23.22 -10.76
CA LYS A 157 -9.57 -23.74 -12.14
C LYS A 157 -8.13 -23.78 -12.65
N PHE A 158 -7.29 -22.86 -12.22
CA PHE A 158 -5.87 -22.89 -12.53
C PHE A 158 -5.15 -24.04 -11.83
N TRP A 159 -5.56 -24.42 -10.61
CA TRP A 159 -5.06 -25.65 -9.98
C TRP A 159 -5.47 -26.91 -10.77
N GLU A 160 -6.73 -26.99 -11.22
CA GLU A 160 -7.19 -28.08 -12.09
C GLU A 160 -6.37 -28.17 -13.38
N PHE A 161 -6.08 -27.03 -13.99
CA PHE A 161 -5.19 -26.94 -15.16
C PHE A 161 -3.77 -27.46 -14.85
N CYS A 162 -3.14 -27.00 -13.78
CA CYS A 162 -1.81 -27.45 -13.38
C CYS A 162 -1.75 -28.94 -13.06
N LYS A 163 -2.81 -29.51 -12.45
CA LYS A 163 -2.93 -30.96 -12.23
C LYS A 163 -2.90 -31.75 -13.54
N ASN A 164 -3.48 -31.22 -14.62
CA ASN A 164 -3.48 -31.88 -15.93
C ASN A 164 -2.10 -31.81 -16.61
N ILE A 165 -1.28 -30.80 -16.29
CA ILE A 165 0.10 -30.69 -16.79
C ILE A 165 1.01 -31.65 -16.04
N LYS A 166 0.93 -31.67 -14.71
CA LYS A 166 1.80 -32.47 -13.84
C LYS A 166 1.03 -33.01 -12.64
N THR A 167 0.47 -34.21 -12.78
CA THR A 167 -0.37 -34.85 -11.76
C THR A 167 0.34 -35.08 -10.42
N SER A 168 1.61 -35.47 -10.45
CA SER A 168 2.37 -35.83 -9.24
C SER A 168 2.79 -34.63 -8.39
N ASP A 169 2.97 -33.47 -9.01
CA ASP A 169 3.35 -32.22 -8.33
C ASP A 169 2.82 -31.02 -9.12
N PRO A 170 1.53 -30.68 -8.96
CA PRO A 170 0.92 -29.58 -9.69
C PRO A 170 1.55 -28.22 -9.34
N SER A 171 2.15 -28.09 -8.15
CA SER A 171 2.79 -26.84 -7.71
C SER A 171 4.01 -26.46 -8.55
N SER A 172 4.67 -27.44 -9.18
CA SER A 172 5.81 -27.22 -10.09
C SER A 172 5.48 -27.41 -11.58
N ALA A 173 4.19 -27.44 -11.95
CA ALA A 173 3.73 -27.60 -13.33
C ALA A 173 4.30 -26.53 -14.28
N LEU A 174 4.63 -25.34 -13.77
CA LEU A 174 5.13 -24.19 -14.52
C LEU A 174 6.64 -23.99 -14.41
N SER A 175 7.38 -25.02 -13.99
CA SER A 175 8.84 -24.92 -13.80
C SER A 175 9.61 -24.57 -15.09
N CYS A 176 9.06 -24.87 -16.28
CA CYS A 176 9.67 -24.50 -17.55
C CYS A 176 9.79 -22.98 -17.77
N CYS A 177 8.91 -22.17 -17.17
CA CYS A 177 9.02 -20.71 -17.15
C CYS A 177 9.56 -20.16 -15.81
N GLY A 178 10.06 -21.04 -14.94
CA GLY A 178 10.55 -20.66 -13.61
C GLY A 178 9.45 -20.13 -12.69
N ILE A 179 8.20 -20.58 -12.85
CA ILE A 179 7.12 -20.26 -11.92
C ILE A 179 6.83 -21.46 -11.03
N LYS A 180 6.57 -21.17 -9.75
CA LYS A 180 6.05 -22.13 -8.78
C LYS A 180 4.76 -21.58 -8.17
N LEU A 181 3.75 -22.45 -8.05
CA LEU A 181 2.52 -22.14 -7.32
C LEU A 181 2.79 -22.25 -5.82
N VAL A 182 2.43 -21.21 -5.09
CA VAL A 182 2.78 -21.00 -3.69
C VAL A 182 1.60 -20.40 -2.90
N GLY A 183 1.78 -20.21 -1.59
CA GLY A 183 0.81 -19.48 -0.77
C GLY A 183 -0.45 -20.33 -0.53
N ALA A 184 -1.62 -19.84 -0.93
CA ALA A 184 -2.85 -20.63 -0.81
C ALA A 184 -2.79 -21.96 -1.59
N TYR A 185 -2.01 -22.04 -2.67
CA TYR A 185 -1.82 -23.30 -3.39
C TYR A 185 -1.08 -24.37 -2.59
N ASP A 186 -0.24 -23.98 -1.62
CA ASP A 186 0.39 -24.94 -0.73
C ASP A 186 -0.65 -25.66 0.16
N VAL A 187 -1.73 -24.97 0.54
CA VAL A 187 -2.87 -25.58 1.24
C VAL A 187 -3.68 -26.49 0.31
N VAL A 188 -3.92 -26.08 -0.94
CA VAL A 188 -4.58 -26.93 -1.95
C VAL A 188 -3.77 -28.20 -2.24
N ALA A 189 -2.44 -28.11 -2.15
CA ALA A 189 -1.52 -29.25 -2.26
C ALA A 189 -1.53 -30.18 -1.03
N GLY A 190 -2.36 -29.90 -0.01
CA GLY A 190 -2.48 -30.70 1.21
C GLY A 190 -1.38 -30.45 2.24
N LYS A 191 -0.65 -29.33 2.15
CA LYS A 191 0.36 -28.99 3.16
C LYS A 191 -0.28 -28.32 4.37
N THR A 192 0.17 -28.73 5.55
CA THR A 192 -0.30 -28.19 6.84
C THR A 192 0.88 -27.70 7.67
N LEU A 193 0.74 -26.51 8.27
CA LEU A 193 1.79 -25.91 9.09
C LEU A 193 1.82 -26.57 10.47
N ILE A 194 2.99 -26.60 11.10
CA ILE A 194 3.13 -27.03 12.49
C ILE A 194 4.00 -25.97 13.19
N PRO A 195 3.48 -25.23 14.20
CA PRO A 195 2.07 -25.22 14.65
C PRO A 195 1.12 -24.57 13.64
N ARG A 196 -0.17 -24.92 13.69
CA ARG A 196 -1.22 -24.36 12.79
C ARG A 196 -1.72 -23.01 13.27
N THR A 197 -0.85 -22.00 13.36
CA THR A 197 -1.27 -20.66 13.80
C THR A 197 -1.65 -19.75 12.63
N GLN A 198 -2.59 -18.84 12.87
CA GLN A 198 -3.08 -17.89 11.86
C GLN A 198 -1.94 -17.03 11.29
N SER A 199 -1.09 -16.44 12.16
CA SER A 199 -0.02 -15.53 11.70
C SER A 199 0.97 -16.20 10.74
N ARG A 200 1.25 -17.50 10.92
CA ARG A 200 2.15 -18.23 10.03
C ARG A 200 1.56 -18.39 8.63
N TYR A 201 0.26 -18.67 8.53
CA TYR A 201 -0.43 -18.69 7.23
C TYR A 201 -0.46 -17.29 6.61
N LEU A 202 -0.76 -16.24 7.39
CA LEU A 202 -0.82 -14.86 6.87
C LEU A 202 0.54 -14.31 6.40
N CYS A 203 1.64 -14.80 6.97
CA CYS A 203 3.01 -14.45 6.58
C CYS A 203 3.62 -15.40 5.53
N HIS A 204 2.90 -16.46 5.15
CA HIS A 204 3.36 -17.44 4.19
C HIS A 204 3.43 -16.83 2.79
N TRP A 205 4.63 -16.76 2.20
CA TRP A 205 4.89 -16.08 0.91
C TRP A 205 4.52 -14.60 0.86
N ARG A 206 4.39 -13.95 2.03
CA ARG A 206 4.25 -12.49 2.10
C ARG A 206 5.63 -11.85 2.04
N TYR A 207 5.89 -11.12 0.96
CA TYR A 207 7.14 -10.38 0.78
C TYR A 207 7.12 -9.09 1.59
N TYR A 208 8.32 -8.53 1.81
CA TYR A 208 8.54 -7.37 2.66
C TYR A 208 7.63 -6.16 2.35
N TYR A 209 7.37 -5.92 1.07
CA TYR A 209 6.56 -4.79 0.60
C TYR A 209 5.13 -5.16 0.23
N ASP A 210 4.69 -6.39 0.46
CA ASP A 210 3.33 -6.82 0.14
C ASP A 210 2.37 -6.18 1.15
N PRO A 211 1.52 -5.23 0.71
CA PRO A 211 0.49 -4.69 1.58
C PRO A 211 -0.57 -5.77 1.85
N PRO A 212 -1.45 -5.58 2.85
CA PRO A 212 -2.51 -6.55 3.16
C PRO A 212 -3.40 -6.92 1.95
N GLU A 213 -3.59 -5.99 1.03
CA GLU A 213 -4.37 -6.12 -0.21
C GLU A 213 -3.76 -7.12 -1.20
N LEU A 214 -2.43 -7.33 -1.16
CA LEU A 214 -1.71 -8.23 -2.05
C LEU A 214 -1.50 -9.59 -1.38
N GLN A 215 -2.01 -10.64 -2.03
CA GLN A 215 -1.85 -12.03 -1.61
C GLN A 215 -1.11 -12.82 -2.69
N THR A 216 0.16 -13.10 -2.44
CA THR A 216 1.03 -13.84 -3.36
C THR A 216 0.56 -15.28 -3.55
N VAL A 217 0.50 -15.71 -4.81
CA VAL A 217 0.13 -17.07 -5.22
C VAL A 217 1.12 -17.71 -6.19
N LEU A 218 2.00 -16.91 -6.81
CA LEU A 218 3.05 -17.39 -7.72
C LEU A 218 4.40 -16.77 -7.33
N SER A 219 5.41 -17.61 -7.11
CA SER A 219 6.81 -17.18 -6.98
C SER A 219 7.54 -17.41 -8.30
N CYS A 220 8.30 -16.43 -8.76
CA CYS A 220 9.07 -16.55 -10.01
C CYS A 220 10.57 -16.63 -9.70
N SER A 221 11.27 -17.53 -10.36
CA SER A 221 12.72 -17.76 -10.20
C SER A 221 13.59 -16.66 -10.78
N LYS A 222 13.00 -15.58 -11.33
CA LYS A 222 13.77 -14.41 -11.79
C LYS A 222 14.52 -13.80 -10.59
N PRO A 223 15.78 -13.37 -10.77
CA PRO A 223 16.49 -12.59 -9.77
C PRO A 223 15.64 -11.40 -9.31
N GLY A 224 15.79 -11.00 -8.05
CA GLY A 224 15.02 -9.88 -7.50
C GLY A 224 13.64 -10.23 -7.00
N GLY A 225 13.36 -11.50 -6.65
CA GLY A 225 12.17 -11.87 -5.89
C GLY A 225 10.84 -11.52 -6.58
N HIS A 226 10.80 -11.62 -7.91
CA HIS A 226 9.60 -11.37 -8.69
C HIS A 226 8.50 -12.36 -8.29
N HIS A 227 7.32 -11.86 -7.99
CA HIS A 227 6.18 -12.68 -7.59
C HIS A 227 4.87 -12.04 -8.05
N ILE A 228 3.84 -12.86 -8.15
CA ILE A 228 2.51 -12.44 -8.61
C ILE A 228 1.49 -12.84 -7.54
N GLY A 229 0.60 -11.90 -7.22
CA GLY A 229 -0.45 -12.07 -6.22
C GLY A 229 -1.77 -11.47 -6.67
N TYR A 230 -2.86 -11.90 -6.04
CA TYR A 230 -4.17 -11.26 -6.17
C TYR A 230 -4.19 -9.96 -5.37
N PHE A 231 -4.65 -8.88 -5.98
CA PHE A 231 -4.84 -7.59 -5.32
C PHE A 231 -6.34 -7.37 -5.05
N ARG A 232 -6.69 -7.07 -3.80
CA ARG A 232 -8.08 -6.84 -3.34
C ARG A 232 -8.22 -5.47 -2.70
N ASP A 233 -9.20 -4.68 -3.13
CA ASP A 233 -9.54 -3.41 -2.46
C ASP A 233 -10.23 -3.64 -1.11
N SER A 234 -10.98 -4.75 -0.99
CA SER A 234 -11.70 -5.17 0.21
C SER A 234 -11.47 -6.67 0.46
N PRO A 235 -11.31 -7.13 1.72
CA PRO A 235 -11.13 -8.55 2.00
C PRO A 235 -12.38 -9.40 1.72
N THR A 236 -13.55 -8.75 1.60
CA THR A 236 -14.85 -9.41 1.34
C THR A 236 -15.25 -9.40 -0.14
N GLU A 237 -14.43 -8.81 -1.01
CA GLU A 237 -14.68 -8.73 -2.44
C GLU A 237 -13.69 -9.60 -3.22
N ASP A 238 -14.07 -9.96 -4.44
CA ASP A 238 -13.16 -10.64 -5.37
C ASP A 238 -11.95 -9.75 -5.70
N PRO A 239 -10.77 -10.34 -5.98
CA PRO A 239 -9.63 -9.60 -6.48
C PRO A 239 -9.97 -8.76 -7.71
N VAL A 240 -9.45 -7.53 -7.73
CA VAL A 240 -9.64 -6.61 -8.86
C VAL A 240 -8.67 -6.92 -10.00
N PHE A 241 -7.51 -7.50 -9.70
CA PHE A 241 -6.50 -7.97 -10.66
C PHE A 241 -5.42 -8.84 -10.01
N LEU A 242 -4.62 -9.49 -10.85
CA LEU A 242 -3.31 -10.03 -10.50
C LEU A 242 -2.29 -8.89 -10.63
N ALA A 243 -1.41 -8.77 -9.66
CA ALA A 243 -0.35 -7.78 -9.62
C ALA A 243 1.00 -8.46 -9.42
N SER A 244 2.06 -7.86 -9.96
CA SER A 244 3.43 -8.29 -9.74
C SER A 244 4.23 -7.24 -8.98
N MET A 245 5.13 -7.69 -8.12
CA MET A 245 6.20 -6.88 -7.52
C MET A 245 7.55 -7.54 -7.74
N SER A 246 8.62 -6.75 -7.73
CA SER A 246 10.01 -7.22 -7.72
C SER A 246 10.91 -6.27 -6.92
N GLN A 247 12.14 -6.71 -6.64
CA GLN A 247 13.19 -5.91 -6.01
C GLN A 247 13.86 -4.93 -6.98
N ASP A 248 13.56 -4.99 -8.28
CA ASP A 248 14.06 -3.98 -9.24
C ASP A 248 13.38 -2.63 -9.02
N LYS A 249 12.11 -2.66 -8.58
CA LYS A 249 11.32 -1.50 -8.16
C LYS A 249 10.66 -1.79 -6.80
N PRO A 250 11.45 -1.81 -5.71
CA PRO A 250 10.95 -2.16 -4.38
C PRO A 250 9.75 -1.28 -4.01
N GLY A 251 8.73 -1.89 -3.40
CA GLY A 251 7.53 -1.17 -2.99
C GLY A 251 6.55 -0.84 -4.11
N THR A 252 6.87 -1.08 -5.39
CA THR A 252 5.99 -0.76 -6.52
C THR A 252 5.16 -1.97 -6.95
N ILE A 253 3.84 -1.77 -7.07
CA ILE A 253 2.89 -2.77 -7.55
C ILE A 253 2.54 -2.50 -9.01
N THR A 254 2.71 -3.51 -9.85
CA THR A 254 2.33 -3.44 -11.27
C THR A 254 1.11 -4.33 -11.53
N PRO A 255 -0.06 -3.78 -11.91
CA PRO A 255 -1.18 -4.57 -12.40
C PRO A 255 -0.78 -5.36 -13.65
N VAL A 256 -1.12 -6.66 -13.68
CA VAL A 256 -0.75 -7.59 -14.73
C VAL A 256 -1.97 -7.97 -15.57
N ALA A 257 -2.97 -8.62 -14.96
CA ALA A 257 -4.10 -9.21 -15.67
C ALA A 257 -5.35 -9.35 -14.79
N GLY A 258 -6.51 -9.55 -15.40
CA GLY A 258 -7.78 -9.77 -14.68
C GLY A 258 -7.97 -11.18 -14.12
N ASN A 259 -7.17 -12.15 -14.56
CA ASN A 259 -7.19 -13.52 -14.06
C ASN A 259 -5.80 -14.17 -14.16
N ILE A 260 -5.62 -15.29 -13.46
CA ILE A 260 -4.32 -15.97 -13.35
C ILE A 260 -3.85 -16.64 -14.65
N PHE A 261 -4.75 -17.13 -15.51
CA PHE A 261 -4.35 -17.71 -16.80
C PHE A 261 -3.68 -16.65 -17.68
N ASP A 262 -4.31 -15.49 -17.79
CA ASP A 262 -3.81 -14.32 -18.51
C ASP A 262 -2.50 -13.80 -17.91
N ALA A 263 -2.40 -13.73 -16.57
CA ALA A 263 -1.17 -13.31 -15.89
C ALA A 263 0.04 -14.21 -16.23
N VAL A 264 -0.17 -15.53 -16.22
CA VAL A 264 0.90 -16.49 -16.55
C VAL A 264 1.18 -16.50 -18.05
N TRP A 265 0.16 -16.32 -18.90
CA TRP A 265 0.33 -16.19 -20.35
C TRP A 265 1.21 -14.99 -20.69
N LEU A 266 0.90 -13.80 -20.15
CA LEU A 266 1.71 -12.58 -20.33
C LEU A 266 3.14 -12.75 -19.84
N TYR A 267 3.32 -13.40 -18.69
CA TYR A 267 4.66 -13.71 -18.18
C TYR A 267 5.44 -14.62 -19.13
N CYS A 268 4.80 -15.65 -19.69
CA CYS A 268 5.43 -16.56 -20.64
C CYS A 268 5.78 -15.87 -21.97
N GLU A 269 4.87 -15.04 -22.49
CA GLU A 269 5.10 -14.23 -23.70
C GLU A 269 6.34 -13.32 -23.55
N GLU A 270 6.48 -12.67 -22.39
CA GLU A 270 7.68 -11.87 -22.12
C GLU A 270 8.94 -12.74 -22.00
N ALA A 271 8.84 -13.89 -21.34
CA ALA A 271 9.97 -14.81 -21.21
C ALA A 271 10.43 -15.37 -22.57
N VAL A 272 9.52 -15.58 -23.53
CA VAL A 272 9.82 -16.07 -24.89
C VAL A 272 10.75 -15.12 -25.66
N LYS A 273 10.67 -13.80 -25.41
CA LYS A 273 11.47 -12.79 -26.10
C LYS A 273 12.97 -12.92 -25.79
N THR A 274 13.31 -13.39 -24.59
CA THR A 274 14.69 -13.49 -24.10
C THR A 274 15.14 -14.92 -23.86
N ALA A 275 14.31 -15.92 -24.16
CA ALA A 275 14.61 -17.33 -23.91
C ALA A 275 15.53 -17.94 -24.99
N ASP A 276 16.37 -18.90 -24.57
CA ASP A 276 17.13 -19.75 -25.48
C ASP A 276 16.21 -20.67 -26.31
N PRO A 277 16.67 -21.20 -27.46
CA PRO A 277 15.83 -22.00 -28.36
C PRO A 277 15.17 -23.23 -27.71
N PHE A 278 15.83 -23.86 -26.73
CA PHE A 278 15.30 -25.03 -26.03
C PHE A 278 14.15 -24.66 -25.10
N LYS A 279 14.33 -23.61 -24.29
CA LYS A 279 13.25 -23.08 -23.42
C LYS A 279 12.10 -22.48 -24.22
N LYS A 280 12.39 -21.84 -25.35
CA LYS A 280 11.38 -21.22 -26.21
C LYS A 280 10.32 -22.22 -26.66
N THR A 281 10.73 -23.44 -27.02
CA THR A 281 9.78 -24.49 -27.44
C THR A 281 8.83 -24.91 -26.31
N ALA A 282 9.36 -25.07 -25.10
CA ALA A 282 8.54 -25.40 -23.93
C ALA A 282 7.58 -24.27 -23.55
N LEU A 283 8.04 -23.01 -23.61
CA LEU A 283 7.22 -21.83 -23.34
C LEU A 283 6.08 -21.68 -24.36
N VAL A 284 6.36 -21.81 -25.66
CA VAL A 284 5.33 -21.72 -26.71
C VAL A 284 4.29 -22.83 -26.57
N LYS A 285 4.70 -24.04 -26.15
CA LYS A 285 3.76 -25.12 -25.84
C LYS A 285 2.86 -24.73 -24.65
N LEU A 286 3.46 -24.21 -23.57
CA LEU A 286 2.72 -23.79 -22.38
C LEU A 286 1.72 -22.66 -22.69
N ILE A 287 2.12 -21.68 -23.50
CA ILE A 287 1.27 -20.57 -23.97
C ILE A 287 -0.02 -21.10 -24.62
N LYS A 288 0.10 -22.04 -25.56
CA LYS A 288 -1.06 -22.68 -26.20
C LYS A 288 -1.93 -23.46 -25.22
N GLN A 289 -1.30 -24.12 -24.23
CA GLN A 289 -2.03 -24.83 -23.18
C GLN A 289 -2.81 -23.85 -22.29
N LEU A 290 -2.24 -22.70 -21.96
CA LEU A 290 -2.90 -21.64 -21.18
C LEU A 290 -4.10 -21.06 -21.92
N GLU A 291 -3.98 -20.79 -23.22
CA GLU A 291 -5.08 -20.33 -24.07
C GLU A 291 -6.24 -21.33 -24.08
N SER A 292 -5.94 -22.60 -24.36
CA SER A 292 -6.95 -23.67 -24.36
C SER A 292 -7.56 -23.90 -22.97
N GLY A 293 -6.75 -23.80 -21.91
CA GLY A 293 -7.21 -23.92 -20.53
C GLY A 293 -8.14 -22.78 -20.13
N ALA A 294 -7.80 -21.54 -20.48
CA ALA A 294 -8.61 -20.36 -20.24
C ALA A 294 -9.94 -20.45 -20.99
N GLU A 295 -9.92 -20.80 -22.28
CA GLU A 295 -11.12 -20.99 -23.10
C GLU A 295 -12.05 -22.06 -22.52
N LYS A 296 -11.50 -23.24 -22.17
CA LYS A 296 -12.25 -24.34 -21.56
C LYS A 296 -12.96 -23.94 -20.27
N HIS A 297 -12.34 -23.07 -19.47
CA HIS A 297 -12.89 -22.62 -18.19
C HIS A 297 -13.65 -21.29 -18.29
N GLY A 298 -13.76 -20.69 -19.48
CA GLY A 298 -14.51 -19.45 -19.72
C GLY A 298 -13.80 -18.17 -19.27
N PHE A 299 -12.47 -18.17 -19.12
CA PHE A 299 -11.69 -16.98 -18.77
C PHE A 299 -11.23 -16.24 -20.02
N LYS A 300 -11.39 -14.92 -20.02
CA LYS A 300 -11.00 -14.04 -21.12
C LYS A 300 -9.66 -13.38 -20.81
N PHE A 301 -8.83 -13.21 -21.83
CA PHE A 301 -7.63 -12.40 -21.69
C PHE A 301 -8.00 -10.92 -21.81
N SER A 302 -7.32 -10.12 -21.00
CA SER A 302 -7.58 -8.71 -20.80
C SER A 302 -6.30 -7.93 -21.03
N THR A 303 -6.41 -6.78 -21.68
CA THR A 303 -5.27 -5.88 -21.74
C THR A 303 -5.04 -5.23 -20.37
N LYS A 304 -3.78 -4.94 -20.04
CA LYS A 304 -3.42 -4.16 -18.84
C LYS A 304 -4.23 -2.86 -18.74
N ALA A 305 -4.49 -2.22 -19.89
CA ALA A 305 -5.30 -1.00 -19.96
C ALA A 305 -6.74 -1.23 -19.51
N GLU A 306 -7.38 -2.34 -19.89
CA GLU A 306 -8.75 -2.65 -19.48
C GLU A 306 -8.87 -2.88 -17.98
N VAL A 307 -7.95 -3.67 -17.42
CA VAL A 307 -7.87 -3.98 -16.00
C VAL A 307 -7.75 -2.70 -15.17
N VAL A 308 -6.85 -1.80 -15.56
CA VAL A 308 -6.64 -0.53 -14.85
C VAL A 308 -7.80 0.44 -15.07
N ARG A 309 -8.32 0.56 -16.30
CA ARG A 309 -9.34 1.55 -16.67
C ARG A 309 -10.65 1.37 -15.90
N GLN A 310 -11.08 0.13 -15.66
CA GLN A 310 -12.34 -0.13 -14.95
C GLN A 310 -12.27 0.37 -13.51
N ARG A 311 -11.14 0.12 -12.83
CA ARG A 311 -10.91 0.51 -11.44
C ARG A 311 -10.53 1.99 -11.27
N LYS A 312 -9.86 2.60 -12.25
CA LYS A 312 -9.30 3.97 -12.19
C LYS A 312 -10.30 5.03 -11.69
N ARG A 313 -11.59 4.88 -12.00
CA ARG A 313 -12.65 5.82 -11.59
C ARG A 313 -12.94 5.82 -10.10
N ASN A 314 -12.58 4.74 -9.40
CA ASN A 314 -12.81 4.57 -7.97
C ASN A 314 -11.54 4.83 -7.13
N VAL A 315 -10.39 4.99 -7.78
CA VAL A 315 -9.11 5.22 -7.11
C VAL A 315 -9.06 6.65 -6.62
N VAL A 316 -8.88 6.85 -5.31
CA VAL A 316 -8.82 8.17 -4.68
C VAL A 316 -7.41 8.75 -4.67
N CYS A 317 -6.40 7.89 -4.54
CA CYS A 317 -4.98 8.26 -4.59
C CYS A 317 -4.14 7.07 -5.06
N ARG A 318 -2.88 7.31 -5.44
CA ARG A 318 -1.98 6.25 -5.93
C ARG A 318 -1.20 5.54 -4.82
N SER A 319 -0.94 6.25 -3.72
CA SER A 319 0.07 5.93 -2.71
C SER A 319 1.45 5.61 -3.32
N PHE A 320 2.45 5.38 -2.48
CA PHE A 320 3.80 5.06 -2.88
C PHE A 320 3.93 3.77 -3.68
N HIS A 321 3.00 2.82 -3.51
CA HIS A 321 3.03 1.56 -4.27
C HIS A 321 2.43 1.68 -5.68
N GLY A 322 1.74 2.77 -5.99
CA GLY A 322 1.29 3.09 -7.35
C GLY A 322 0.05 2.34 -7.85
N ALA A 323 -0.33 1.21 -7.24
CA ALA A 323 -1.59 0.51 -7.53
C ALA A 323 -2.85 1.33 -7.23
N GLY A 324 -2.74 2.32 -6.32
CA GLY A 324 -3.84 3.15 -5.87
C GLY A 324 -4.75 2.52 -4.82
N ILE A 325 -5.43 3.39 -4.08
CA ILE A 325 -6.32 3.06 -2.98
C ILE A 325 -7.75 3.39 -3.39
N VAL A 326 -8.69 2.50 -3.04
CA VAL A 326 -10.13 2.69 -3.24
C VAL A 326 -10.81 2.69 -1.88
N VAL A 327 -11.54 3.77 -1.57
CA VAL A 327 -12.39 3.89 -0.39
C VAL A 327 -13.75 4.46 -0.81
N PRO A 328 -14.83 4.18 -0.06
CA PRO A 328 -16.10 4.83 -0.28
C PRO A 328 -15.98 6.35 -0.11
N VAL A 329 -16.52 7.13 -1.05
CA VAL A 329 -16.65 8.58 -0.95
C VAL A 329 -18.10 8.95 -1.21
N ASP A 330 -18.73 9.62 -0.25
CA ASP A 330 -20.09 10.13 -0.40
C ASP A 330 -20.08 11.26 -1.44
N LYS A 331 -20.86 11.10 -2.51
CA LYS A 331 -20.87 12.05 -3.64
C LYS A 331 -21.46 13.42 -3.31
N LYS A 332 -22.25 13.53 -2.24
CA LYS A 332 -22.92 14.78 -1.84
C LYS A 332 -22.05 15.56 -0.86
N THR A 333 -21.50 14.87 0.14
CA THR A 333 -20.69 15.51 1.19
C THR A 333 -19.20 15.54 0.88
N GLU A 334 -18.77 14.75 -0.11
CA GLU A 334 -17.36 14.50 -0.46
C GLU A 334 -16.57 13.87 0.70
N VAL A 335 -17.25 13.26 1.67
CA VAL A 335 -16.63 12.59 2.82
C VAL A 335 -16.26 11.15 2.47
N GLY A 336 -15.05 10.75 2.85
CA GLY A 336 -14.45 9.43 2.68
C GLY A 336 -12.95 9.50 2.41
N TYR A 337 -12.49 10.56 1.74
CA TYR A 337 -11.09 10.80 1.41
C TYR A 337 -10.77 12.29 1.33
N ARG A 338 -9.62 12.66 1.90
CA ARG A 338 -8.96 13.93 1.65
C ARG A 338 -7.46 13.69 1.43
N GLU A 339 -6.83 14.57 0.65
CA GLU A 339 -5.42 14.46 0.32
C GLU A 339 -4.53 14.78 1.53
N ILE A 340 -3.39 14.11 1.62
CA ILE A 340 -2.31 14.50 2.53
C ILE A 340 -1.85 15.90 2.12
N PRO A 341 -1.63 16.84 3.07
CA PRO A 341 -1.20 18.20 2.75
C PRO A 341 0.28 18.30 2.35
N GLU A 342 0.80 17.28 1.65
CA GLU A 342 2.16 17.17 1.15
C GLU A 342 2.17 16.47 -0.22
N THR A 343 3.23 16.69 -0.99
CA THR A 343 3.45 15.91 -2.22
C THR A 343 4.21 14.62 -1.93
N ASP A 344 4.03 13.57 -2.74
CA ASP A 344 4.80 12.31 -2.59
C ASP A 344 6.30 12.55 -2.50
N ALA A 345 6.85 13.44 -3.33
CA ALA A 345 8.27 13.77 -3.31
C ALA A 345 8.70 14.45 -2.01
N SER A 346 7.86 15.33 -1.45
CA SER A 346 8.11 15.97 -0.16
C SER A 346 8.03 14.98 0.99
N LEU A 347 6.97 14.17 1.02
CA LEU A 347 6.75 13.15 2.02
C LEU A 347 7.87 12.09 2.04
N ARG A 348 8.36 11.66 0.86
CA ARG A 348 9.55 10.80 0.76
C ARG A 348 10.79 11.46 1.36
N ARG A 349 11.03 12.75 1.09
CA ARG A 349 12.15 13.49 1.67
C ARG A 349 12.04 13.62 3.19
N MET A 350 10.84 13.89 3.71
CA MET A 350 10.59 13.95 5.16
C MET A 350 10.95 12.62 5.82
N MET A 351 10.42 11.50 5.31
CA MET A 351 10.75 10.17 5.84
C MET A 351 12.24 9.85 5.72
N GLN A 352 12.88 10.22 4.61
CA GLN A 352 14.31 9.96 4.42
C GLN A 352 15.16 10.69 5.45
N LYS A 353 14.81 11.94 5.81
CA LYS A 353 15.50 12.68 6.89
C LYS A 353 15.43 11.95 8.24
N VAL A 354 14.28 11.37 8.57
CA VAL A 354 14.10 10.56 9.79
C VAL A 354 15.01 9.33 9.77
N VAL A 355 15.08 8.63 8.63
CA VAL A 355 15.90 7.43 8.46
C VAL A 355 17.39 7.75 8.53
N ASP A 356 17.81 8.89 7.96
CA ASP A 356 19.21 9.30 7.89
C ASP A 356 19.72 9.98 9.19
N ALA A 357 18.81 10.37 10.09
CA ALA A 357 19.16 10.99 11.36
C ALA A 357 19.98 10.02 12.24
N LYS A 358 21.12 10.50 12.74
CA LYS A 358 22.12 9.68 13.46
C LYS A 358 21.89 9.55 14.96
N THR A 359 21.22 10.51 15.59
CA THR A 359 20.93 10.51 17.04
C THR A 359 19.43 10.53 17.27
N GLU A 360 18.97 10.07 18.42
CA GLU A 360 17.55 10.06 18.78
C GLU A 360 16.99 11.49 18.85
N GLU A 361 17.78 12.45 19.35
CA GLU A 361 17.36 13.86 19.48
C GLU A 361 17.15 14.50 18.10
N ALA A 362 18.12 14.30 17.19
CA ALA A 362 18.00 14.79 15.82
C ALA A 362 16.86 14.11 15.07
N ARG A 363 16.63 12.82 15.34
CA ARG A 363 15.53 12.06 14.75
C ARG A 363 14.18 12.57 15.24
N GLY A 364 14.02 12.78 16.55
CA GLY A 364 12.80 13.35 17.12
C GLY A 364 12.43 14.67 16.46
N ALA A 365 13.39 15.59 16.35
CA ALA A 365 13.15 16.91 15.75
C ALA A 365 12.68 16.87 14.29
N VAL A 366 13.13 15.89 13.48
CA VAL A 366 12.66 15.74 12.08
C VAL A 366 11.44 14.82 11.97
N PHE A 367 11.12 14.07 13.03
CA PHE A 367 9.94 13.22 13.10
C PHE A 367 8.69 14.04 13.43
N ASP A 368 8.83 15.17 14.15
CA ASP A 368 7.75 16.12 14.45
C ASP A 368 6.97 16.51 13.18
N ASP A 369 7.66 16.77 12.05
CA ASP A 369 7.01 17.09 10.77
C ASP A 369 6.12 15.93 10.28
N VAL A 370 6.55 14.67 10.49
CA VAL A 370 5.77 13.47 10.12
C VAL A 370 4.61 13.26 11.10
N GLU A 371 4.82 13.50 12.40
CA GLU A 371 3.76 13.41 13.43
C GLU A 371 2.65 14.44 13.22
N GLU A 372 2.97 15.64 12.71
CA GLU A 372 1.96 16.62 12.34
C GLU A 372 1.03 16.06 11.24
N LEU A 373 1.58 15.38 10.23
CA LEU A 373 0.77 14.72 9.19
C LEU A 373 -0.06 13.57 9.77
N MET A 374 0.49 12.82 10.73
CA MET A 374 -0.25 11.76 11.43
C MET A 374 -1.43 12.33 12.22
N THR A 375 -1.22 13.45 12.91
CA THR A 375 -2.27 14.18 13.64
C THR A 375 -3.37 14.66 12.68
N ASN A 376 -2.98 15.25 11.55
CA ASN A 376 -3.92 15.67 10.51
C ASN A 376 -4.74 14.49 9.95
N ALA A 377 -4.10 13.33 9.77
CA ALA A 377 -4.76 12.12 9.30
C ALA A 377 -5.73 11.53 10.34
N GLN A 378 -5.42 11.64 11.63
CA GLN A 378 -6.33 11.26 12.72
C GLN A 378 -7.56 12.18 12.76
N TRP A 379 -7.39 13.51 12.64
CA TRP A 379 -8.52 14.43 12.53
C TRP A 379 -9.38 14.15 11.30
N ALA A 380 -8.76 13.85 10.15
CA ALA A 380 -9.48 13.42 8.96
C ALA A 380 -10.30 12.15 9.22
N THR A 381 -9.72 11.20 9.95
CA THR A 381 -10.36 9.94 10.33
C THR A 381 -11.57 10.18 11.23
N ASP A 382 -11.45 11.01 12.27
CA ASP A 382 -12.56 11.37 13.16
C ASP A 382 -13.73 12.04 12.42
N GLU A 383 -13.42 12.72 11.31
CA GLU A 383 -14.39 13.40 10.45
C GLU A 383 -14.95 12.52 9.31
N GLY A 384 -14.57 11.23 9.25
CA GLY A 384 -15.07 10.27 8.25
C GLY A 384 -14.20 10.12 6.99
N ASP A 385 -13.13 10.89 6.86
CA ASP A 385 -12.18 10.82 5.73
C ASP A 385 -11.08 9.77 5.96
N PHE A 386 -11.49 8.52 6.19
CA PHE A 386 -10.61 7.40 6.56
C PHE A 386 -9.50 7.14 5.53
N GLY A 387 -9.74 7.48 4.26
CA GLY A 387 -8.78 7.26 3.19
C GLY A 387 -7.45 8.02 3.36
N MET A 388 -7.44 9.18 4.03
CA MET A 388 -6.19 9.92 4.30
C MET A 388 -5.26 9.12 5.25
N GLY A 389 -5.84 8.58 6.33
CA GLY A 389 -5.11 7.74 7.28
C GLY A 389 -4.60 6.45 6.64
N LEU A 390 -5.41 5.84 5.76
CA LEU A 390 -4.99 4.68 4.99
C LEU A 390 -3.82 4.99 4.04
N GLU A 391 -3.88 6.10 3.31
CA GLU A 391 -2.82 6.54 2.40
C GLU A 391 -1.50 6.78 3.15
N LEU A 392 -1.52 7.63 4.19
CA LEU A 392 -0.31 7.95 4.94
C LEU A 392 0.28 6.70 5.59
N GLY A 393 -0.56 5.86 6.20
CA GLY A 393 -0.11 4.61 6.80
C GLY A 393 0.51 3.65 5.78
N MET A 394 -0.07 3.57 4.58
CA MET A 394 0.46 2.76 3.47
C MET A 394 1.80 3.30 2.96
N ASP A 395 1.94 4.61 2.82
CA ASP A 395 3.19 5.24 2.38
C ASP A 395 4.33 5.01 3.37
N LEU A 396 4.04 5.12 4.67
CA LEU A 396 4.95 4.75 5.76
C LEU A 396 5.31 3.25 5.72
N PHE A 397 4.34 2.37 5.45
CA PHE A 397 4.59 0.93 5.29
C PHE A 397 5.52 0.63 4.10
N ILE A 398 5.27 1.26 2.95
CA ILE A 398 6.02 1.07 1.70
C ILE A 398 7.42 1.70 1.76
N ASN A 399 7.64 2.75 2.56
CA ASN A 399 8.98 3.24 2.86
C ASN A 399 9.90 2.13 3.38
N GLY A 400 9.37 1.23 4.21
CA GLY A 400 10.08 0.03 4.64
C GLY A 400 11.10 0.26 5.75
N SER A 401 11.16 1.43 6.38
CA SER A 401 11.94 1.60 7.61
C SER A 401 11.17 1.08 8.83
N HIS A 402 11.87 0.37 9.71
CA HIS A 402 11.30 -0.13 10.97
C HIS A 402 10.86 1.01 11.91
N LEU A 403 11.44 2.20 11.76
CA LEU A 403 11.09 3.41 12.51
C LEU A 403 9.61 3.79 12.33
N PHE A 404 9.03 3.48 11.18
CA PHE A 404 7.64 3.80 10.88
C PHE A 404 6.66 2.66 11.15
N HIS A 405 7.12 1.48 11.58
CA HIS A 405 6.23 0.30 11.74
C HIS A 405 5.07 0.56 12.70
N LYS A 406 5.32 1.20 13.85
CA LYS A 406 4.27 1.51 14.82
C LYS A 406 3.24 2.49 14.25
N SER A 407 3.71 3.56 13.60
CA SER A 407 2.85 4.58 12.98
C SER A 407 2.01 4.01 11.84
N ALA A 408 2.64 3.24 10.94
CA ALA A 408 1.95 2.54 9.85
C ALA A 408 0.90 1.56 10.40
N GLN A 409 1.26 0.74 11.39
CA GLN A 409 0.33 -0.19 12.02
C GLN A 409 -0.88 0.52 12.60
N HIS A 410 -0.67 1.62 13.33
CA HIS A 410 -1.74 2.38 13.97
C HIS A 410 -2.70 2.96 12.93
N LEU A 411 -2.18 3.77 11.99
CA LEU A 411 -3.00 4.46 10.98
C LEU A 411 -3.80 3.47 10.12
N MET A 412 -3.12 2.45 9.57
CA MET A 412 -3.78 1.47 8.70
C MET A 412 -4.77 0.60 9.48
N THR A 413 -4.47 0.21 10.72
CA THR A 413 -5.42 -0.57 11.55
C THR A 413 -6.71 0.21 11.79
N VAL A 414 -6.60 1.47 12.21
CA VAL A 414 -7.78 2.31 12.46
C VAL A 414 -8.57 2.49 11.16
N ALA A 415 -7.91 2.85 10.07
CA ALA A 415 -8.57 3.04 8.78
C ALA A 415 -9.24 1.76 8.26
N TYR A 416 -8.58 0.60 8.31
CA TYR A 416 -9.18 -0.67 7.90
C TYR A 416 -10.40 -1.03 8.75
N CYS A 417 -10.34 -0.84 10.07
CA CYS A 417 -11.50 -1.11 10.92
C CYS A 417 -12.69 -0.23 10.55
N LEU A 418 -12.49 1.08 10.37
CA LEU A 418 -13.55 2.03 10.00
C LEU A 418 -14.10 1.81 8.59
N LEU A 419 -13.28 1.26 7.69
CA LEU A 419 -13.68 0.84 6.34
C LEU A 419 -14.35 -0.55 6.31
N ASN A 420 -14.56 -1.20 7.46
CA ASN A 420 -15.04 -2.59 7.58
C ASN A 420 -14.14 -3.62 6.86
N ARG A 421 -12.83 -3.40 6.89
CA ARG A 421 -11.78 -4.26 6.29
C ARG A 421 -10.90 -4.89 7.38
N GLY A 422 -11.47 -5.27 8.52
CA GLY A 422 -10.72 -5.71 9.71
C GLY A 422 -9.74 -6.87 9.47
N GLN A 423 -9.99 -7.74 8.49
CA GLN A 423 -9.10 -8.81 8.07
C GLN A 423 -7.74 -8.27 7.61
N PHE A 424 -7.71 -7.14 6.90
CA PHE A 424 -6.47 -6.48 6.50
C PHE A 424 -5.68 -5.95 7.70
N SER A 425 -6.34 -5.51 8.78
CA SER A 425 -5.64 -5.17 10.03
C SER A 425 -4.97 -6.39 10.67
N ILE A 426 -5.64 -7.55 10.69
CA ILE A 426 -5.07 -8.79 11.23
C ILE A 426 -3.82 -9.21 10.41
N ILE A 427 -3.94 -9.16 9.08
CA ILE A 427 -2.83 -9.43 8.16
C ILE A 427 -1.67 -8.46 8.40
N LEU A 428 -1.94 -7.16 8.51
CA LEU A 428 -0.92 -6.14 8.74
C LEU A 428 -0.16 -6.38 10.05
N LYS A 429 -0.88 -6.66 11.14
CA LYS A 429 -0.28 -6.92 12.46
C LYS A 429 0.61 -8.16 12.43
N ALA A 430 0.13 -9.26 11.83
CA ALA A 430 0.93 -10.47 11.65
C ALA A 430 2.18 -10.18 10.80
N HIS A 431 2.02 -9.44 9.70
CA HIS A 431 3.12 -9.09 8.81
C HIS A 431 4.16 -8.21 9.50
N LEU A 432 3.77 -7.14 10.19
CA LEU A 432 4.71 -6.24 10.88
C LEU A 432 5.42 -6.93 12.05
N LYS A 433 4.76 -7.87 12.75
CA LYS A 433 5.39 -8.69 13.79
C LYS A 433 6.48 -9.62 13.23
N ASN A 434 6.32 -10.11 12.00
CA ASN A 434 7.26 -11.03 11.35
C ASN A 434 7.60 -10.58 9.91
N ARG A 435 8.04 -9.33 9.76
CA ARG A 435 8.28 -8.71 8.45
C ARG A 435 9.66 -9.11 7.90
N ARG A 436 9.69 -10.17 7.10
CA ARG A 436 10.95 -10.79 6.62
C ARG A 436 11.38 -10.26 5.25
N LYS A 437 12.70 -10.14 5.06
CA LYS A 437 13.34 -9.89 3.77
C LYS A 437 13.84 -11.20 3.15
N GLY A 438 14.07 -11.20 1.85
CA GLY A 438 14.61 -12.34 1.10
C GLY A 438 13.54 -13.22 0.45
N ASP A 439 13.97 -14.40 0.00
CA ASP A 439 13.21 -15.35 -0.81
C ASP A 439 12.72 -16.59 -0.02
N LYS A 440 13.26 -16.81 1.18
CA LYS A 440 12.86 -17.89 2.11
C LYS A 440 11.57 -17.54 2.86
N LEU A 441 10.48 -17.38 2.12
CA LEU A 441 9.19 -16.92 2.65
C LEU A 441 8.17 -18.04 2.90
N SER A 442 8.50 -19.27 2.49
CA SER A 442 7.73 -20.44 2.89
C SER A 442 7.68 -20.54 4.41
N ALA A 443 6.49 -20.83 4.96
CA ALA A 443 6.28 -21.07 6.38
C ALA A 443 6.31 -22.58 6.70
N PHE A 444 6.38 -23.43 5.66
CA PHE A 444 6.45 -24.89 5.78
C PHE A 444 7.88 -25.42 5.94
N ASN A 445 8.88 -24.52 5.98
CA ASN A 445 10.29 -24.85 6.09
C ASN A 445 10.76 -24.85 7.54
#